data_AF-A0A7S1IVW4-F1
#
_entry.id   AF-A0A7S1IVW4-F1
#
_cell.length_a   1.000
_cell.length_b   1.000
_cell.length_c   1.000
_cell.angle_alpha   90.00
_cell.angle_beta   90.00
_cell.angle_gamma   90.00
#
_symmetry.space_group_name_H-M   'P 1'
#
loop_
_entity.id
_entity.type
_entity.pdbx_description
1 polymer ?
#
loop_
_entity_poly.entity_id
_entity_poly.type
_entity_poly.pdbx_seq_one_letter_code
_entity_poly.pdbx_strand_id
1 'polypeptide(L)'
;CQRLKLQQISIRDIHLVSCKTGQGINRLMGHIAKKAYWRETYVVGAANVGKSSFINALQKTRQESRNRKRERKPEVVTSSLIPGTTLDFLKVDVDGRILYDTPGILMPHQLTTRLTVREIQAVVPNKRITPSTLRIEVGKTVLLGAGLVQVTQTEGLPMSVTVFVSPSVSIHPT
;
A
#
# COMPACT_ATOMS: atom_id res chain seq x y z
N CYS A 1 -11.65 7.77 5.99
CA CYS A 1 -12.82 7.26 6.73
C CYS A 1 -14.18 7.66 6.15
N GLN A 2 -14.37 8.85 5.57
CA GLN A 2 -15.69 9.33 5.11
C GLN A 2 -16.26 8.54 3.91
N ARG A 3 -15.41 8.15 2.94
CA ARG A 3 -15.82 7.38 1.75
C ARG A 3 -16.24 5.93 2.04
N LEU A 4 -15.75 5.33 3.12
CA LEU A 4 -16.08 3.94 3.52
C LEU A 4 -17.42 3.87 4.28
N LYS A 5 -17.79 4.94 5.01
CA LYS A 5 -19.13 5.06 5.63
C LYS A 5 -20.23 5.09 4.56
N LEU A 6 -19.97 5.73 3.41
CA LEU A 6 -20.89 5.75 2.27
C LEU A 6 -21.12 4.36 1.63
N GLN A 7 -20.22 3.41 1.85
CA GLN A 7 -20.32 2.04 1.32
C GLN A 7 -20.84 1.03 2.35
N GLN A 8 -21.36 1.48 3.50
CA GLN A 8 -21.86 0.63 4.60
C GLN A 8 -20.83 -0.39 5.14
N ILE A 9 -19.54 -0.17 4.91
CA ILE A 9 -18.49 -1.03 5.45
C ILE A 9 -18.18 -0.56 6.88
N SER A 10 -18.53 -1.39 7.86
CA SER A 10 -18.17 -1.17 9.26
C SER A 10 -16.69 -1.48 9.50
N ILE A 11 -15.86 -0.43 9.52
CA ILE A 11 -14.45 -0.55 9.87
C ILE A 11 -14.32 -0.72 11.39
N ARG A 12 -13.74 -1.84 11.83
CA ARG A 12 -13.48 -2.07 13.26
C ARG A 12 -12.28 -1.28 13.75
N ASP A 13 -11.17 -1.30 13.00
CA ASP A 13 -9.91 -0.65 13.39
C ASP A 13 -9.09 -0.26 12.17
N ILE A 14 -8.17 0.69 12.36
CA ILE A 14 -7.24 1.18 11.32
C ILE A 14 -5.82 1.06 11.86
N HIS A 15 -4.94 0.47 11.06
CA HIS A 15 -3.52 0.31 11.37
C HIS A 15 -2.68 0.89 10.24
N LEU A 16 -1.66 1.67 10.60
CA LEU A 16 -0.61 2.09 9.66
C LEU A 16 0.56 1.12 9.79
N VAL A 17 0.99 0.57 8.66
CA VAL A 17 2.08 -0.39 8.59
C VAL A 17 3.03 -0.06 7.44
N SER A 18 4.30 -0.42 7.62
CA SER A 18 5.31 -0.39 6.56
C SER A 18 5.89 -1.78 6.41
N CYS A 19 5.60 -2.43 5.28
CA CYS A 19 6.16 -3.74 4.96
C CYS A 19 7.66 -3.67 4.63
N LYS A 20 8.15 -2.48 4.26
CA LYS A 20 9.56 -2.21 3.95
C LYS A 20 10.40 -2.10 5.22
N THR A 21 9.90 -1.41 6.25
CA THR A 21 10.65 -1.16 7.50
C THR A 21 10.20 -2.05 8.66
N GLY A 22 9.14 -2.83 8.49
CA GLY A 22 8.51 -3.64 9.56
C GLY A 22 7.68 -2.83 10.56
N GLN A 23 7.64 -1.50 10.46
CA GLN A 23 6.92 -0.65 11.40
C GLN A 23 5.43 -0.99 11.43
N GLY A 24 4.87 -1.12 12.63
CA GLY A 24 3.43 -1.38 12.84
C GLY A 24 3.00 -2.84 12.62
N ILE A 25 3.83 -3.69 12.00
CA ILE A 25 3.49 -5.09 11.69
C ILE A 25 3.18 -5.90 12.96
N ASN A 26 4.05 -5.85 13.97
CA ASN A 26 3.84 -6.56 15.23
C ASN A 26 2.56 -6.12 15.97
N ARG A 27 2.28 -4.80 15.95
CA ARG A 27 1.08 -4.24 16.57
C ARG A 27 -0.18 -4.74 15.85
N LEU A 28 -0.17 -4.73 14.52
CA LEU A 28 -1.27 -5.27 13.71
C LEU A 28 -1.48 -6.76 13.98
N MET A 29 -0.40 -7.55 14.01
CA MET A 29 -0.50 -8.99 14.30
C MET A 29 -1.04 -9.28 15.69
N GLY A 30 -0.57 -8.57 16.72
CA GLY A 30 -1.13 -8.71 18.08
C GLY A 30 -2.62 -8.31 18.13
N HIS A 31 -3.04 -7.36 17.30
CA HIS A 31 -4.43 -6.95 17.21
C HIS A 31 -5.30 -7.96 16.44
N ILE A 32 -4.82 -8.50 15.31
CA ILE A 32 -5.46 -9.61 14.58
C ILE A 32 -5.57 -10.82 15.50
N ALA A 33 -4.50 -11.17 16.22
CA ALA A 33 -4.49 -12.30 17.16
C ALA A 33 -5.58 -12.21 18.24
N LYS A 34 -5.82 -11.00 18.76
CA LYS A 34 -6.85 -10.73 19.77
C LYS A 34 -8.27 -10.75 19.21
N LYS A 35 -8.49 -10.25 17.99
CA LYS A 35 -9.84 -10.06 17.41
C LYS A 35 -10.31 -11.14 16.45
N ALA A 36 -9.38 -11.79 15.74
CA ALA A 36 -9.69 -12.78 14.71
C ALA A 36 -9.78 -14.21 15.26
N TYR A 37 -9.34 -14.47 16.50
CA TYR A 37 -9.29 -15.82 17.10
C TYR A 37 -8.60 -16.82 16.15
N TRP A 38 -9.19 -18.02 15.98
CA TRP A 38 -8.78 -19.09 15.05
C TRP A 38 -9.46 -19.00 13.68
N ARG A 39 -10.03 -17.85 13.32
CA ARG A 39 -10.76 -17.71 12.05
C ARG A 39 -9.79 -17.46 10.91
N GLU A 40 -10.15 -18.03 9.76
CA GLU A 40 -9.50 -17.75 8.50
C GLU A 40 -9.57 -16.25 8.17
N THR A 41 -8.44 -15.67 7.83
CA THR A 41 -8.30 -14.24 7.55
C THR A 41 -7.93 -14.02 6.09
N TYR A 42 -8.67 -13.15 5.40
CA TYR A 42 -8.43 -12.86 3.98
C TYR A 42 -7.83 -11.48 3.83
N VAL A 43 -6.74 -11.37 3.07
CA VAL A 43 -6.10 -10.09 2.74
C VAL A 43 -6.62 -9.63 1.39
N VAL A 44 -7.52 -8.65 1.40
CA VAL A 44 -8.18 -8.10 0.21
C VAL A 44 -7.74 -6.67 -0.07
N GLY A 45 -7.74 -6.30 -1.35
CA GLY A 45 -7.39 -4.96 -1.79
C GLY A 45 -6.99 -4.89 -3.26
N ALA A 46 -6.92 -3.67 -3.78
CA ALA A 46 -6.60 -3.44 -5.18
C ALA A 46 -5.23 -4.03 -5.59
N ALA A 47 -5.01 -4.19 -6.88
CA ALA A 47 -3.69 -4.54 -7.40
C ALA A 47 -2.66 -3.45 -7.03
N ASN A 48 -1.42 -3.86 -6.79
CA ASN A 48 -0.28 -2.97 -6.48
C ASN A 48 -0.34 -2.17 -5.16
N VAL A 49 -1.29 -2.48 -4.26
CA VAL A 49 -1.34 -1.85 -2.92
C VAL A 49 -0.36 -2.46 -1.90
N GLY A 50 0.36 -3.53 -2.28
CA GLY A 50 1.36 -4.18 -1.42
C GLY A 50 0.89 -5.38 -0.62
N LYS A 51 -0.20 -6.06 -1.01
CA LYS A 51 -0.73 -7.27 -0.32
C LYS A 51 0.31 -8.39 -0.18
N SER A 52 0.96 -8.78 -1.27
CA SER A 52 1.98 -9.84 -1.22
C SER A 52 3.23 -9.39 -0.44
N SER A 53 3.61 -8.11 -0.52
CA SER A 53 4.66 -7.54 0.35
C SER A 53 4.28 -7.61 1.82
N PHE A 54 3.00 -7.40 2.14
CA PHE A 54 2.46 -7.51 3.49
C PHE A 54 2.52 -8.94 4.01
N ILE A 55 2.01 -9.91 3.26
CA ILE A 55 2.12 -11.34 3.59
C ILE A 55 3.58 -11.76 3.82
N ASN A 56 4.49 -11.35 2.93
CA ASN A 56 5.92 -11.63 3.07
C ASN A 56 6.53 -10.99 4.32
N ALA A 57 6.11 -9.76 4.67
CA ALA A 57 6.56 -9.10 5.89
C ALA A 57 6.11 -9.86 7.15
N LEU A 58 4.87 -10.36 7.16
CA LEU A 58 4.35 -11.18 8.27
C LEU A 58 5.17 -12.47 8.46
N GLN A 59 5.57 -13.13 7.37
CA GLN A 59 6.41 -14.33 7.44
C GLN A 59 7.82 -14.02 7.95
N LYS A 60 8.42 -12.88 7.58
CA LYS A 60 9.79 -12.51 7.99
C LYS A 60 9.91 -12.19 9.47
N THR A 61 8.95 -11.49 10.06
CA THR A 61 8.97 -11.14 11.49
C THR A 61 9.01 -12.38 12.41
N ARG A 62 8.57 -13.54 11.89
CA ARG A 62 8.70 -14.86 12.54
C ARG A 62 10.14 -15.39 12.54
N GLN A 63 10.90 -15.21 11.47
CA GLN A 63 12.30 -15.69 11.38
C GLN A 63 13.19 -14.97 12.39
N GLU A 64 13.03 -13.66 12.53
CA GLU A 64 13.79 -12.84 13.49
C GLU A 64 13.45 -13.17 14.95
N SER A 65 12.17 -13.49 15.23
CA SER A 65 11.72 -13.88 16.58
C SER A 65 12.11 -15.32 16.97
N ARG A 66 12.19 -16.24 15.99
CA ARG A 66 12.53 -17.66 16.22
C ARG A 66 14.02 -17.99 16.14
N ASN A 67 14.84 -17.14 15.51
CA ASN A 67 16.31 -17.31 15.47
C ASN A 67 17.02 -17.17 16.84
N ARG A 68 16.29 -16.96 17.95
CA ARG A 68 16.84 -17.13 19.31
C ARG A 68 16.68 -18.54 19.89
N LYS A 69 15.85 -19.42 19.32
CA LYS A 69 15.71 -20.82 19.77
C LYS A 69 15.33 -21.75 18.60
N ARG A 70 16.32 -22.52 18.15
CA ARG A 70 16.26 -23.73 17.29
C ARG A 70 16.10 -23.53 15.78
N GLU A 71 17.12 -24.01 15.08
CA GLU A 71 17.11 -24.45 13.69
C GLU A 71 15.97 -25.45 13.46
N ARG A 72 14.87 -25.00 12.88
CA ARG A 72 13.95 -25.85 12.14
C ARG A 72 13.81 -25.26 10.75
N LYS A 73 13.98 -26.10 9.73
CA LYS A 73 13.84 -25.76 8.31
C LYS A 73 12.58 -24.90 8.09
N PRO A 74 12.62 -23.91 7.18
CA PRO A 74 11.43 -23.16 6.82
C PRO A 74 10.43 -24.15 6.23
N GLU A 75 9.42 -24.51 7.02
CA GLU A 75 8.24 -25.20 6.54
C GLU A 75 7.46 -24.17 5.70
N VAL A 76 7.88 -24.02 4.45
CA VAL A 76 7.09 -23.39 3.41
C VAL A 76 5.94 -24.36 3.19
N VAL A 77 4.84 -24.20 3.93
CA VAL A 77 3.64 -24.97 3.66
C VAL A 77 3.05 -24.41 2.38
N THR A 78 3.27 -25.20 1.35
CA THR A 78 3.13 -24.99 -0.08
C THR A 78 1.70 -24.69 -0.51
N SER A 79 1.61 -23.77 -1.48
CA SER A 79 0.60 -23.60 -2.54
C SER A 79 -0.69 -24.42 -2.45
N SER A 80 -1.82 -23.75 -2.33
CA SER A 80 -3.10 -24.29 -2.82
C SER A 80 -3.05 -24.37 -4.35
N LEU A 81 -2.61 -25.51 -4.86
CA LEU A 81 -2.94 -25.98 -6.21
C LEU A 81 -4.32 -26.64 -6.12
N ILE A 82 -5.38 -25.93 -6.50
CA ILE A 82 -6.63 -26.57 -6.91
C ILE A 82 -6.57 -26.61 -8.44
N PRO A 83 -6.43 -27.78 -9.07
CA PRO A 83 -6.35 -27.86 -10.52
C PRO A 83 -7.66 -27.39 -11.15
N GLY A 84 -7.65 -26.27 -11.89
CA GLY A 84 -8.75 -25.96 -12.81
C GLY A 84 -9.14 -24.50 -13.05
N THR A 85 -8.69 -23.49 -12.29
CA THR A 85 -9.15 -22.10 -12.55
C THR A 85 -8.11 -21.02 -12.31
N THR A 86 -8.03 -20.09 -13.25
CA THR A 86 -7.16 -18.92 -13.29
C THR A 86 -7.58 -17.89 -12.23
N LEU A 87 -7.05 -17.97 -11.00
CA LEU A 87 -6.92 -16.89 -9.97
C LEU A 87 -6.60 -17.54 -8.59
N ASP A 88 -5.35 -17.93 -8.36
CA ASP A 88 -5.00 -18.70 -7.16
C ASP A 88 -4.85 -17.83 -5.91
N PHE A 89 -5.56 -18.23 -4.84
CA PHE A 89 -5.34 -17.75 -3.49
C PHE A 89 -4.04 -18.35 -2.94
N LEU A 90 -3.24 -17.57 -2.21
CA LEU A 90 -2.07 -18.09 -1.50
C LEU A 90 -2.40 -18.26 -0.01
N LYS A 91 -2.44 -19.51 0.45
CA LYS A 91 -2.60 -19.85 1.87
C LYS A 91 -1.27 -19.72 2.61
N VAL A 92 -1.26 -18.99 3.73
CA VAL A 92 -0.08 -18.76 4.57
C VAL A 92 -0.42 -18.96 6.05
N ASP A 93 0.36 -19.78 6.75
CA ASP A 93 0.28 -19.91 8.21
C ASP A 93 1.16 -18.86 8.90
N VAL A 94 0.53 -18.03 9.73
CA VAL A 94 1.19 -17.05 10.61
C VAL A 94 0.81 -17.34 12.06
N ASP A 95 1.65 -18.12 12.74
CA ASP A 95 1.51 -18.53 14.15
C ASP A 95 0.19 -19.26 14.44
N GLY A 96 -0.10 -20.28 13.64
CA GLY A 96 -1.30 -21.12 13.77
C GLY A 96 -2.56 -20.44 13.24
N ARG A 97 -2.43 -19.31 12.54
CA ARG A 97 -3.53 -18.60 11.89
C ARG A 97 -3.35 -18.65 10.40
N ILE A 98 -4.42 -19.00 9.70
CA ILE A 98 -4.43 -19.09 8.26
C ILE A 98 -4.81 -17.73 7.68
N LEU A 99 -3.89 -17.18 6.88
CA LEU A 99 -4.07 -15.99 6.07
C LEU A 99 -4.14 -16.39 4.60
N TYR A 100 -5.09 -15.84 3.86
CA TYR A 100 -5.20 -16.02 2.42
C TYR A 100 -4.83 -14.72 1.71
N ASP A 101 -3.76 -14.72 0.91
CA ASP A 101 -3.52 -13.66 -0.07
C ASP A 101 -4.53 -13.84 -1.19
N THR A 102 -5.25 -12.77 -1.49
CA THR A 102 -6.25 -12.76 -2.56
C THR A 102 -5.67 -12.03 -3.78
N PRO A 103 -5.98 -12.46 -5.01
CA PRO A 103 -5.59 -11.71 -6.19
C PRO A 103 -6.00 -10.24 -6.11
N GLY A 104 -5.16 -9.36 -6.64
CA GLY A 104 -5.44 -7.93 -6.60
C GLY A 104 -6.62 -7.54 -7.48
N ILE A 105 -7.58 -6.82 -6.88
CA ILE A 105 -8.71 -6.25 -7.63
C ILE A 105 -8.17 -5.15 -8.55
N LEU A 106 -8.33 -5.32 -9.87
CA LEU A 106 -7.97 -4.29 -10.83
C LEU A 106 -8.98 -3.15 -10.77
N MET A 107 -8.52 -1.94 -10.47
CA MET A 107 -9.37 -0.75 -10.36
C MET A 107 -9.15 0.15 -11.59
N PRO A 108 -10.14 0.34 -12.48
CA PRO A 108 -9.96 1.07 -13.75
C PRO A 108 -9.53 2.53 -13.61
N HIS A 109 -9.77 3.13 -12.44
CA HIS A 109 -9.51 4.53 -12.15
C HIS A 109 -8.19 4.76 -11.40
N GLN A 110 -7.40 3.71 -11.17
CA GLN A 110 -6.12 3.81 -10.46
C GLN A 110 -5.05 4.39 -11.40
N LEU A 111 -4.29 5.39 -10.95
CA LEU A 111 -3.25 6.00 -11.79
C LEU A 111 -2.24 4.97 -12.32
N THR A 112 -1.87 3.97 -11.52
CA THR A 112 -0.91 2.94 -11.94
C THR A 112 -1.38 2.07 -13.11
N THR A 113 -2.67 2.09 -13.48
CA THR A 113 -3.14 1.39 -14.70
C THR A 113 -3.04 2.26 -15.96
N ARG A 114 -2.73 3.55 -15.81
CA ARG A 114 -2.62 4.53 -16.90
C ARG A 114 -1.19 5.01 -17.13
N LEU A 115 -0.27 4.60 -16.27
CA LEU A 115 1.14 4.98 -16.30
C LEU A 115 1.99 3.82 -16.83
N THR A 116 3.01 4.17 -17.59
CA THR A 116 4.08 3.24 -17.96
C THR A 116 4.89 2.82 -16.74
N VAL A 117 5.64 1.72 -16.84
CA VAL A 117 6.51 1.26 -15.75
C VAL A 117 7.52 2.32 -15.31
N ARG A 118 8.08 3.09 -16.25
CA ARG A 118 9.03 4.18 -15.97
C ARG A 118 8.37 5.31 -15.18
N GLU A 119 7.16 5.71 -15.58
CA GLU A 119 6.40 6.74 -14.86
C GLU A 119 6.00 6.27 -13.46
N ILE A 120 5.58 5.01 -13.30
CA ILE A 120 5.30 4.41 -11.99
C ILE A 120 6.53 4.50 -11.08
N GLN A 121 7.71 4.15 -11.58
CA GLN A 121 8.96 4.24 -10.82
C GLN A 121 9.31 5.68 -10.41
N ALA A 122 8.93 6.67 -11.20
CA ALA A 122 9.13 8.08 -10.87
C ALA A 122 8.10 8.58 -9.83
N VAL A 123 6.82 8.27 -10.01
CA VAL A 123 5.74 8.79 -9.15
C VAL A 123 5.63 8.08 -7.80
N VAL A 124 5.96 6.79 -7.73
CA VAL A 124 5.91 6.02 -6.48
C VAL A 124 7.10 6.41 -5.60
N PRO A 125 6.87 7.02 -4.42
CA PRO A 125 7.96 7.47 -3.57
C PRO A 125 8.76 6.29 -3.02
N ASN A 126 10.06 6.24 -3.33
CA ASN A 126 11.00 5.26 -2.78
C ASN A 126 11.91 5.85 -1.67
N LYS A 127 11.88 7.18 -1.52
CA LYS A 127 12.58 8.00 -0.52
C LYS A 127 11.56 8.85 0.26
N ARG A 128 12.00 9.42 1.39
CA ARG A 128 11.18 10.36 2.17
C ARG A 128 10.76 11.54 1.28
N ILE A 129 9.46 11.84 1.27
CA ILE A 129 8.91 13.01 0.60
C ILE A 129 9.28 14.24 1.40
N THR A 130 9.87 15.22 0.73
CA THR A 130 10.09 16.57 1.26
C THR A 130 9.03 17.50 0.67
N PRO A 131 8.30 18.27 1.49
CA PRO A 131 7.32 19.22 0.98
C PRO A 131 7.99 20.31 0.15
N SER A 132 7.39 20.67 -0.98
CA SER A 132 7.79 21.81 -1.79
C SER A 132 6.66 22.83 -1.80
N THR A 133 6.91 24.02 -1.26
CA THR A 133 5.94 25.12 -1.21
C THR A 133 6.26 26.16 -2.25
N LEU A 134 5.24 26.58 -2.99
CA LEU A 134 5.34 27.55 -4.07
C LEU A 134 4.14 28.48 -4.00
N ARG A 135 4.34 29.75 -4.36
CA ARG A 135 3.26 30.73 -4.45
C ARG A 135 2.70 30.71 -5.87
N ILE A 136 1.40 30.52 -6.01
CA ILE A 136 0.68 30.59 -7.28
C ILE A 136 -0.12 31.89 -7.30
N GLU A 137 -0.13 32.56 -8.44
CA GLU A 137 -0.95 33.74 -8.73
C GLU A 137 -2.09 33.38 -9.68
N VAL A 138 -3.11 34.23 -9.77
CA VAL A 138 -4.21 34.05 -10.71
C VAL A 138 -3.68 33.97 -12.15
N GLY A 139 -4.15 32.98 -12.90
CA GLY A 139 -3.71 32.67 -14.26
C GLY A 139 -2.43 31.83 -14.33
N LYS A 140 -1.74 31.58 -13.22
CA LYS A 140 -0.53 30.76 -13.17
C LYS A 140 -0.83 29.29 -12.90
N THR A 141 0.07 28.46 -13.41
CA THR A 141 -0.06 27.01 -13.41
C THR A 141 1.18 26.35 -12.83
N VAL A 142 0.99 25.19 -12.22
CA VAL A 142 2.06 24.32 -11.77
C VAL A 142 1.83 22.95 -12.37
N LEU A 143 2.80 22.49 -13.15
CA LEU A 143 2.81 21.17 -13.76
C LEU A 143 3.65 20.23 -12.90
N LEU A 144 3.09 19.06 -12.58
CA LEU A 144 3.77 18.00 -11.83
C LEU A 144 4.00 16.80 -12.74
N GLY A 145 5.22 16.27 -12.72
CA GLY A 145 5.59 15.03 -13.41
C GLY A 145 5.37 15.10 -14.91
N ALA A 146 5.98 16.07 -15.58
CA ALA A 146 5.84 16.28 -17.03
C ALA A 146 4.38 16.44 -17.52
N GLY A 147 3.51 17.05 -16.70
CA GLY A 147 2.12 17.33 -17.07
C GLY A 147 1.11 16.26 -16.64
N LEU A 148 1.52 15.26 -15.85
CA LEU A 148 0.60 14.27 -15.26
C LEU A 148 -0.46 14.91 -14.36
N VAL A 149 -0.11 15.99 -13.67
CA VAL A 149 -1.06 16.81 -12.90
C VAL A 149 -0.80 18.28 -13.22
N GLN A 150 -1.88 19.00 -13.47
CA GLN A 150 -1.88 20.44 -13.66
C GLN A 150 -2.69 21.09 -12.53
N VAL A 151 -2.09 22.05 -11.85
CA VAL A 151 -2.75 22.88 -10.84
C VAL A 151 -2.73 24.32 -11.32
N THR A 152 -3.87 24.86 -11.70
CA THR A 152 -4.01 26.25 -12.19
C THR A 152 -4.85 27.04 -11.21
N GLN A 153 -4.39 28.22 -10.81
CA GLN A 153 -5.20 29.15 -10.06
C GLN A 153 -6.02 29.99 -11.03
N THR A 154 -7.34 29.82 -11.01
CA THR A 154 -8.24 30.53 -11.94
C THR A 154 -8.71 31.86 -11.38
N GLU A 155 -8.92 31.96 -10.06
CA GLU A 155 -9.52 33.13 -9.41
C GLU A 155 -8.99 33.28 -7.96
N GLY A 156 -9.33 34.40 -7.32
CA GLY A 156 -9.02 34.68 -5.90
C GLY A 156 -7.68 35.38 -5.67
N LEU A 157 -7.18 35.34 -4.44
CA LEU A 157 -5.90 35.94 -4.05
C LEU A 157 -4.74 34.96 -4.26
N PRO A 158 -3.52 35.43 -4.56
CA PRO A 158 -2.35 34.55 -4.65
C PRO A 158 -2.20 33.68 -3.41
N MET A 159 -1.98 32.37 -3.62
CA MET A 159 -1.95 31.39 -2.53
C MET A 159 -0.69 30.54 -2.54
N SER A 160 -0.27 30.09 -1.37
CA SER A 160 0.81 29.12 -1.23
C SER A 160 0.26 27.70 -1.39
N VAL A 161 0.84 26.94 -2.31
CA VAL A 161 0.55 25.52 -2.52
C VAL A 161 1.74 24.70 -2.05
N THR A 162 1.51 23.75 -1.15
CA THR A 162 2.52 22.79 -0.71
C THR A 162 2.25 21.44 -1.38
N VAL A 163 3.22 20.99 -2.17
CA VAL A 163 3.14 19.74 -2.92
C VAL A 163 3.95 18.65 -2.20
N PHE A 164 3.36 17.46 -2.06
CA PHE A 164 3.98 16.27 -1.50
C PHE A 164 4.06 15.18 -2.57
N VAL A 165 5.18 15.12 -3.29
CA VAL A 165 5.41 14.17 -4.39
C VAL A 165 6.73 13.43 -4.22
N SER A 166 6.90 12.31 -4.95
CA SER A 166 8.19 11.64 -5.04
C SER A 166 9.28 12.62 -5.49
N PRO A 167 10.51 12.57 -4.94
CA PRO A 167 11.60 13.45 -5.36
C PRO A 167 11.98 13.34 -6.85
N SER A 168 11.58 12.26 -7.51
CA SER A 168 11.78 12.05 -8.95
C SER A 168 10.69 12.68 -9.81
N VAL A 169 9.64 13.25 -9.22
CA VAL A 169 8.58 13.98 -9.93
C VAL A 169 9.00 15.43 -10.04
N SER A 170 9.09 15.94 -11.27
CA SER A 170 9.41 17.33 -11.51
C SER A 170 8.25 18.26 -11.14
N ILE A 171 8.59 19.47 -10.69
CA ILE A 171 7.64 20.55 -10.37
C ILE A 171 8.01 21.75 -11.23
N HIS A 172 7.14 22.12 -12.16
CA HIS A 172 7.37 23.20 -13.12
C HIS A 172 6.27 24.27 -13.00
N PRO A 173 6.55 25.42 -12.38
CA PRO A 173 5.66 26.58 -12.43
C PRO A 173 5.73 27.25 -13.82
N THR A 174 4.58 27.70 -14.34
CA THR A 174 4.39 28.32 -15.66
C THR A 174 3.38 29.47 -15.56
#